data_AF-A0A349BBY1-F1
#
_entry.id   AF-A0A349BBY1-F1
#
_cell.length_a   1.000
_cell.length_b   1.000
_cell.length_c   1.000
_cell.angle_alpha   90.00
_cell.angle_beta   90.00
_cell.angle_gamma   90.00
#
_symmetry.space_group_name_H-M   'P 1'
#
loop_
_entity.id
_entity.type
_entity.pdbx_description
1 polymer ?
#
loop_
_entity_poly.entity_id
_entity_poly.type
_entity_poly.pdbx_seq_one_letter_code
_entity_poly.pdbx_strand_id
1 'polypeptide(L)'
;MAKAKKVDSQWSKGSASVDDLAPRERLAHEIVSEHADLLPSVERIMAAELTEEQAIVALTAFRDSIGVAGDPNRDPRVSIANAAG
;
A
#
# COMPACT_ATOMS: atom_id res chain seq x y z
N MET A 1 -25.51 -1.62 -9.91
CA MET A 1 -24.10 -1.53 -10.33
C MET A 1 -23.44 -0.41 -9.52
N ALA A 2 -22.82 -0.72 -8.38
CA ALA A 2 -22.13 0.29 -7.58
C ALA A 2 -20.77 0.58 -8.22
N LYS A 3 -20.67 1.74 -8.86
CA LYS A 3 -19.45 2.29 -9.44
C LYS A 3 -18.44 2.43 -8.30
N ALA A 4 -17.38 1.62 -8.30
CA ALA A 4 -16.26 1.78 -7.39
C ALA A 4 -15.82 3.25 -7.49
N LYS A 5 -16.09 4.03 -6.43
CA LYS A 5 -15.60 5.40 -6.33
C LYS A 5 -14.11 5.29 -6.49
N LYS A 6 -13.55 5.89 -7.55
CA LYS A 6 -12.12 6.14 -7.63
C LYS A 6 -11.81 6.90 -6.35
N VAL A 7 -11.20 6.21 -5.40
CA VAL A 7 -10.58 6.84 -4.25
C VAL A 7 -9.50 7.69 -4.90
N ASP A 8 -9.81 8.97 -5.10
CA ASP A 8 -8.81 10.00 -5.34
C ASP A 8 -7.77 9.74 -4.26
N SER A 9 -6.65 9.12 -4.66
CA SER A 9 -5.65 8.59 -3.75
C SER A 9 -5.02 9.77 -3.03
N GLN A 10 -5.65 10.19 -1.94
CA GLN A 10 -5.26 11.33 -1.14
C GLN A 10 -3.99 11.02 -0.34
N TRP A 11 -3.76 9.72 -0.09
CA TRP A 11 -2.54 9.21 0.55
C TRP A 11 -1.25 9.61 -0.20
N SER A 12 -1.27 9.73 -1.53
CA SER A 12 -0.10 10.15 -2.32
C SER A 12 0.00 11.66 -2.52
N LYS A 13 -1.06 12.43 -2.23
CA LYS A 13 -1.10 13.89 -2.43
C LYS A 13 -0.54 14.69 -1.25
N GLY A 14 -0.18 14.03 -0.14
CA GLY A 14 0.51 14.64 1.02
C GLY A 14 -0.24 15.74 1.77
N SER A 15 -1.42 16.15 1.29
CA SER A 15 -2.22 17.25 1.84
C SER A 15 -3.43 16.78 2.65
N ALA A 16 -3.63 15.46 2.78
CA ALA A 16 -4.74 14.90 3.53
C ALA A 16 -4.34 14.67 4.99
N SER A 17 -5.21 15.09 5.91
CA SER A 17 -5.07 14.77 7.33
C SER A 17 -5.08 13.25 7.49
N VAL A 18 -4.01 12.70 8.07
CA VAL A 18 -3.82 11.24 8.26
C VAL A 18 -4.99 10.60 9.02
N ASP A 19 -5.70 11.39 9.85
CA ASP A 19 -6.89 10.98 10.60
C ASP A 19 -8.11 10.65 9.71
N ASP A 20 -8.22 11.28 8.54
CA ASP A 20 -9.33 11.04 7.59
C ASP A 20 -9.05 9.88 6.62
N LEU A 21 -7.83 9.36 6.60
CA LEU A 21 -7.41 8.28 5.72
C LEU A 21 -7.83 6.91 6.26
N ALA A 22 -8.21 6.01 5.34
CA ALA A 22 -8.38 4.60 5.66
C ALA A 22 -7.07 3.99 6.20
N PRO A 23 -7.13 2.95 7.03
CA PRO A 23 -5.91 2.34 7.59
C PRO A 23 -4.86 1.96 6.53
N ARG A 24 -5.28 1.36 5.40
CA ARG A 24 -4.36 1.05 4.29
C ARG A 24 -3.71 2.29 3.67
N GLU A 25 -4.47 3.39 3.60
CA GLU A 25 -3.99 4.65 3.03
C GLU A 25 -2.96 5.33 3.93
N ARG A 26 -3.13 5.23 5.26
CA ARG A 26 -2.13 5.73 6.21
C ARG A 26 -0.80 4.97 6.07
N LEU A 27 -0.87 3.65 5.99
CA LEU A 27 0.32 2.80 5.76
C LEU A 27 0.99 3.13 4.44
N ALA A 28 0.21 3.27 3.37
CA ALA A 28 0.74 3.65 2.06
C ALA A 28 1.44 5.01 2.12
N HIS A 29 0.83 6.00 2.78
CA HIS A 29 1.41 7.33 2.99
C HIS A 29 2.70 7.30 3.81
N GLU A 30 2.75 6.52 4.89
CA GLU A 30 3.94 6.36 5.73
C GLU A 30 5.11 5.78 4.92
N ILE A 31 4.88 4.70 4.18
CA ILE A 31 5.91 4.05 3.36
C ILE A 31 6.49 5.02 2.33
N VAL A 32 5.66 5.78 1.61
CA VAL A 32 6.17 6.74 0.60
C VAL A 32 6.76 8.01 1.19
N SER A 33 6.38 8.36 2.42
CA SER A 33 7.01 9.47 3.15
C SER A 33 8.43 9.12 3.59
N GLU A 34 8.66 7.86 3.97
CA GLU A 34 9.99 7.33 4.33
C GLU A 34 10.82 6.93 3.10
N HIS A 35 10.15 6.40 2.06
CA HIS A 35 10.75 5.81 0.86
C HIS A 35 10.04 6.28 -0.41
N ALA A 36 10.27 7.53 -0.79
CA ALA A 36 9.60 8.15 -1.95
C ALA A 36 9.86 7.40 -3.29
N ASP A 37 10.98 6.68 -3.40
CA ASP A 37 11.32 5.85 -4.56
C ASP A 37 10.41 4.61 -4.71
N LEU A 38 9.77 4.19 -3.63
CA LEU A 38 8.87 3.02 -3.61
C LEU A 38 7.42 3.37 -3.96
N LEU A 39 7.12 4.63 -4.27
CA LEU A 39 5.78 5.08 -4.68
C LEU A 39 5.14 4.17 -5.76
N PRO A 40 5.82 3.80 -6.88
CA PRO A 40 5.23 2.94 -7.90
C PRO A 40 4.90 1.52 -7.41
N SER A 41 5.61 1.04 -6.38
CA SER A 41 5.36 -0.26 -5.77
C SER A 41 4.16 -0.20 -4.83
N VAL A 42 4.07 0.83 -4.00
CA VAL A 42 2.93 1.06 -3.09
C VAL A 42 1.64 1.31 -3.89
N GLU A 43 1.70 2.10 -4.95
CA GLU A 43 0.55 2.31 -5.87
C GLU A 43 0.03 0.99 -6.44
N ARG A 44 0.94 0.06 -6.78
CA ARG A 44 0.56 -1.25 -7.31
C ARG A 44 -0.17 -2.10 -6.27
N ILE A 45 0.23 -2.04 -5.00
CA ILE A 45 -0.46 -2.73 -3.90
C ILE A 45 -1.85 -2.10 -3.67
N MET A 46 -1.91 -0.77 -3.63
CA MET A 46 -3.15 -0.01 -3.43
C MET A 46 -4.16 -0.16 -4.58
N ALA A 47 -3.67 -0.39 -5.80
CA ALA A 47 -4.50 -0.63 -6.99
C ALA A 47 -4.90 -2.10 -7.17
N ALA A 48 -4.40 -3.02 -6.35
CA ALA A 48 -4.79 -4.42 -6.40
C ALA A 48 -6.23 -4.61 -5.90
N GLU A 49 -6.92 -5.62 -6.43
CA GLU A 49 -8.28 -5.99 -6.00
C GLU A 49 -8.23 -6.76 -4.67
N LEU A 50 -7.74 -6.09 -3.62
CA LEU A 50 -7.61 -6.60 -2.25
C LEU A 50 -8.68 -6.00 -1.36
N THR A 51 -9.11 -6.76 -0.34
CA THR A 51 -9.88 -6.19 0.77
C THR A 51 -9.01 -5.23 1.59
N GLU A 52 -9.63 -4.43 2.47
CA GLU A 52 -8.89 -3.54 3.37
C GLU A 52 -7.83 -4.31 4.19
N GLU A 53 -8.21 -5.45 4.76
CA GLU A 53 -7.33 -6.30 5.56
C GLU A 53 -6.17 -6.87 4.72
N GLN A 54 -6.46 -7.38 3.53
CA GLN A 54 -5.42 -7.90 2.63
C GLN A 54 -4.47 -6.80 2.14
N ALA A 55 -4.99 -5.59 1.87
CA ALA A 55 -4.15 -4.45 1.51
C ALA A 55 -3.21 -4.05 2.67
N ILE A 56 -3.71 -4.05 3.91
CA ILE A 56 -2.89 -3.80 5.11
C ILE A 56 -1.80 -4.86 5.25
N VAL A 57 -2.14 -6.15 5.07
CA VAL A 57 -1.16 -7.25 5.13
C VAL A 57 -0.09 -7.08 4.04
N ALA A 58 -0.49 -6.80 2.80
CA ALA A 58 0.45 -6.60 1.70
C ALA A 58 1.37 -5.40 1.92
N LEU A 59 0.84 -4.27 2.40
CA LEU A 59 1.61 -3.06 2.69
C LEU A 59 2.58 -3.27 3.86
N THR A 60 2.13 -3.97 4.92
CA THR A 60 2.99 -4.31 6.07
C THR A 60 4.13 -5.24 5.63
N ALA A 61 3.82 -6.31 4.90
CA ALA A 61 4.83 -7.23 4.40
C ALA A 61 5.85 -6.54 3.47
N PHE A 62 5.37 -5.64 2.60
CA PHE A 62 6.24 -4.82 1.76
C PHE A 62 7.12 -3.89 2.61
N ARG A 63 6.56 -3.19 3.60
CA ARG A 63 7.32 -2.31 4.51
C ARG A 63 8.43 -3.06 5.23
N ASP A 64 8.10 -4.18 5.86
CA ASP A 64 9.04 -4.99 6.64
C ASP A 64 10.19 -5.52 5.78
N SER A 65 9.92 -5.81 4.51
CA SER A 65 10.91 -6.31 3.55
C SER A 65 11.98 -5.27 3.15
N ILE A 66 11.72 -3.96 3.31
CA ILE A 66 12.63 -2.89 2.83
C ILE A 66 13.98 -2.97 3.54
N GLY A 67 13.97 -3.32 4.84
CA GLY A 67 15.17 -3.48 5.65
C GLY A 67 15.83 -4.86 5.55
N VAL A 68 15.22 -5.81 4.85
CA VAL A 68 15.65 -7.21 4.82
C VAL A 68 16.22 -7.54 3.44
N ALA A 69 17.54 -7.72 3.37
CA ALA A 69 18.21 -8.05 2.12
C ALA A 69 17.73 -9.39 1.57
N GLY A 70 17.20 -9.37 0.34
CA GLY A 70 16.73 -10.57 -0.36
C GLY A 70 15.32 -11.01 0.00
N ASP A 71 14.56 -10.24 0.79
CA ASP A 71 13.17 -10.55 1.08
C ASP A 71 12.31 -10.46 -0.19
N PRO A 72 11.59 -11.53 -0.57
CA PRO A 72 10.77 -11.54 -1.77
C PRO A 72 9.57 -10.60 -1.70
N ASN A 73 9.08 -10.23 -0.49
CA ASN A 73 8.02 -9.23 -0.30
C ASN A 73 8.47 -7.80 -0.67
N ARG A 74 9.74 -7.61 -1.03
CA ARG A 74 10.19 -6.35 -1.64
C ARG A 74 9.64 -6.16 -3.05
N ASP A 75 9.22 -7.25 -3.71
CA ASP A 75 8.40 -7.12 -4.91
C ASP A 75 6.92 -6.96 -4.50
N PRO A 76 6.26 -5.85 -4.85
CA PRO A 76 4.85 -5.64 -4.53
C PRO A 76 3.94 -6.77 -5.05
N ARG A 77 4.29 -7.46 -6.14
CA ARG A 77 3.53 -8.61 -6.65
C ARG A 77 3.52 -9.78 -5.68
N VAL A 78 4.65 -10.04 -5.03
CA VAL A 78 4.77 -11.12 -4.05
C VAL A 78 3.97 -10.77 -2.80
N SER A 79 4.08 -9.54 -2.32
CA SER A 79 3.32 -9.08 -1.15
C SER A 79 1.81 -9.14 -1.38
N ILE A 80 1.34 -8.76 -2.58
CA ILE A 80 -0.05 -8.91 -2.99
C ILE A 80 -0.46 -10.39 -2.99
N ALA A 81 0.34 -11.26 -3.62
CA ALA A 81 0.02 -12.68 -3.71
C ALA A 81 -0.04 -13.36 -2.33
N ASN A 82 0.90 -13.03 -1.44
CA ASN A 82 0.95 -13.55 -0.08
C ASN A 82 -0.21 -13.06 0.78
N ALA A 83 -0.68 -11.83 0.57
CA ALA A 83 -1.84 -11.29 1.29
C ALA A 83 -3.19 -11.77 0.71
N ALA A 84 -3.22 -12.19 -0.56
CA ALA A 84 -4.43 -12.66 -1.22
C ALA A 84 -4.76 -14.15 -0.97
N GLY A 85 -3.78 -14.92 -0.49
CA GLY A 85 -3.91 -16.36 -0.18
C GLY A 85 -4.52 -16.63 1.19
#